data_AF-W9AB36-F1
#
_entry.id   AF-W9AB36-F1
#
_cell.length_a   1.000
_cell.length_b   1.000
_cell.length_c   1.000
_cell.angle_alpha   90.00
_cell.angle_beta   90.00
_cell.angle_gamma   90.00
#
_symmetry.space_group_name_H-M   'P 1'
#
loop_
_entity.id
_entity.type
_entity.pdbx_description
1 polymer ?
#
loop_
_entity_poly.entity_id
_entity_poly.type
_entity_poly.pdbx_seq_one_letter_code
_entity_poly.pdbx_strand_id
1 'polypeptide(L)'
;MTISRYFEIIYLLLDRKVVTAKELSEHFEVSTRTIYRDVDVLSGAGIPIYANKGRGGGISLLEGYSFNASMLTSDEQEDILVGLQTLAVTEFPNTDLILKKVARLFKKQTTNWIDVDMGKWGKEETVIYPIKRCNFPTICRSLSLF
;
A
#
# COMPACT_ATOMS: atom_id res chain seq x y z
N MET A 1 -8.20 19.56 -0.84
CA MET A 1 -6.78 19.11 -0.90
C MET A 1 -6.16 19.16 0.51
N THR A 2 -6.54 18.23 1.40
CA THR A 2 -6.02 18.14 2.78
C THR A 2 -5.14 16.92 3.01
N ILE A 3 -5.28 15.90 2.15
CA ILE A 3 -4.58 14.61 2.23
C ILE A 3 -3.06 14.77 2.07
N SER A 4 -2.59 15.68 1.21
CA SER A 4 -1.16 15.88 0.96
C SER A 4 -0.39 16.22 2.23
N ARG A 5 -0.89 17.19 3.02
CA ARG A 5 -0.23 17.63 4.26
C ARG A 5 -0.19 16.55 5.34
N TYR A 6 -1.22 15.70 5.43
CA TYR A 6 -1.27 14.61 6.41
C TYR A 6 -0.19 13.56 6.16
N PHE A 7 -0.06 13.13 4.90
CA PHE A 7 1.01 12.21 4.49
C PHE A 7 2.39 12.81 4.73
N GLU A 8 2.56 14.09 4.46
CA GLU A 8 3.83 14.78 4.60
C GLU A 8 4.24 14.94 6.07
N ILE A 9 3.30 15.21 6.99
CA ILE A 9 3.54 15.19 8.44
C ILE A 9 4.02 13.81 8.88
N ILE A 10 3.36 12.73 8.45
CA ILE A 10 3.74 11.36 8.81
C ILE A 10 5.15 11.05 8.28
N TYR A 11 5.42 11.41 7.02
CA TYR A 11 6.73 11.19 6.41
C TYR A 11 7.85 11.90 7.16
N LEU A 12 7.64 13.17 7.53
CA LEU A 12 8.58 13.94 8.36
C LEU A 12 8.84 13.29 9.71
N LEU A 13 7.82 12.73 10.36
CA LEU A 13 7.95 12.03 11.64
C LEU A 13 8.60 10.64 11.52
N LEU A 14 8.51 10.01 10.35
CA LEU A 14 9.21 8.75 10.05
C LEU A 14 10.71 8.98 9.80
N ASP A 15 11.06 10.05 9.11
CA ASP A 15 12.45 10.46 8.84
C ASP A 15 13.11 11.05 10.10
N ARG A 16 12.41 11.95 10.79
CA ARG A 16 12.88 12.63 12.00
C ARG A 16 12.14 12.09 13.22
N LYS A 17 12.89 11.43 14.12
CA LYS A 17 12.34 10.81 15.34
C LYS A 17 11.43 11.74 16.18
N VAL A 18 11.75 13.04 16.26
CA VAL A 18 11.00 14.03 17.04
C VAL A 18 11.05 15.37 16.30
N VAL A 19 9.90 16.02 16.11
CA VAL A 19 9.78 17.35 15.48
C VAL A 19 8.85 18.23 16.30
N THR A 20 9.19 19.49 16.50
CA THR A 20 8.35 20.40 17.29
C THR A 20 7.16 20.91 16.48
N ALA A 21 6.06 21.25 17.15
CA ALA A 21 4.89 21.87 16.50
C ALA A 21 5.24 23.21 15.82
N LYS A 22 6.27 23.90 16.32
CA LYS A 22 6.76 25.16 15.74
C LYS A 22 7.46 24.92 14.40
N GLU A 23 8.36 23.94 14.34
CA GLU A 23 9.03 23.57 13.08
C GLU A 23 8.03 23.10 12.02
N LEU A 24 7.04 22.29 12.40
CA LEU A 24 5.97 21.89 11.48
C LEU A 24 5.14 23.10 11.03
N SER A 25 4.85 24.04 11.92
CA SER A 25 4.09 25.25 11.58
C SER A 25 4.83 26.15 10.59
N GLU A 26 6.15 26.27 10.75
CA GLU A 26 7.03 27.03 9.85
C GLU A 26 7.19 26.32 8.50
N HIS A 27 7.36 24.99 8.49
CA HIS A 27 7.50 24.20 7.26
C HIS A 27 6.24 24.21 6.39
N PHE A 28 5.06 24.12 7.01
CA PHE A 28 3.78 24.07 6.30
C PHE A 28 3.11 25.44 6.17
N GLU A 29 3.74 26.52 6.65
CA GLU A 29 3.20 27.89 6.64
C GLU A 29 1.80 28.00 7.28
N VAL A 30 1.55 27.25 8.35
CA VAL A 30 0.27 27.23 9.06
C VAL A 30 0.46 27.60 10.53
N SER A 31 -0.63 27.90 11.23
CA SER A 31 -0.57 28.10 12.67
C SER A 31 -0.25 26.81 13.43
N THR A 32 0.42 26.93 14.58
CA THR A 32 0.64 25.80 15.51
C THR A 32 -0.67 25.13 15.94
N ARG A 33 -1.76 25.89 16.10
CA ARG A 33 -3.11 25.36 16.37
C ARG A 33 -3.58 24.42 15.26
N THR A 34 -3.28 24.73 14.01
CA THR A 34 -3.63 23.88 12.86
C THR A 34 -2.83 22.57 12.90
N ILE A 35 -1.54 22.63 13.25
CA ILE A 35 -0.71 21.42 13.43
C ILE A 35 -1.27 20.53 14.54
N TYR A 36 -1.62 21.09 15.71
CA TYR A 36 -2.23 20.30 16.77
C TYR A 36 -3.56 19.66 16.35
N ARG A 37 -4.42 20.41 15.64
CA ARG A 37 -5.68 19.87 15.11
C ARG A 37 -5.43 18.70 14.15
N ASP A 38 -4.43 18.80 13.30
CA ASP A 38 -4.07 17.71 12.38
C ASP A 38 -3.54 16.49 13.10
N VAL A 39 -2.66 16.69 14.08
CA VAL A 39 -2.14 15.61 14.91
C VAL A 39 -3.28 14.90 15.63
N ASP A 40 -4.27 15.63 16.12
CA ASP A 40 -5.48 15.05 16.72
C ASP A 40 -6.28 14.23 15.70
N VAL A 41 -6.42 14.71 14.46
CA VAL A 41 -7.11 13.97 13.38
C VAL A 41 -6.34 12.70 13.01
N LEU A 42 -5.01 12.77 12.91
CA LEU A 42 -4.16 11.62 12.61
C LEU A 42 -4.20 10.58 13.74
N SER A 43 -4.20 11.04 15.00
CA SER A 43 -4.38 10.18 16.16
C SER A 43 -5.76 9.51 16.15
N GLY A 44 -6.82 10.25 15.84
CA GLY A 44 -8.17 9.72 15.66
C GLY A 44 -8.30 8.72 14.51
N ALA A 45 -7.43 8.81 13.50
CA ALA A 45 -7.34 7.86 12.40
C ALA A 45 -6.54 6.58 12.74
N GLY A 46 -6.10 6.41 13.99
CA GLY A 46 -5.38 5.23 14.45
C GLY A 46 -3.87 5.27 14.22
N ILE A 47 -3.31 6.42 13.84
CA ILE A 47 -1.86 6.61 13.71
C ILE A 47 -1.31 6.94 15.10
N PRO A 48 -0.33 6.18 15.64
CA PRO A 48 0.19 6.33 16.99
C PRO A 48 1.19 7.50 17.07
N ILE A 49 0.66 8.72 16.95
CA ILE A 49 1.39 9.98 17.12
C ILE A 49 1.19 10.47 18.55
N TYR A 50 2.28 10.91 19.19
CA TYR A 50 2.29 11.46 20.53
C TYR A 50 2.94 12.84 20.53
N ALA A 51 2.40 13.75 21.34
CA ALA A 51 2.99 15.06 21.58
C ALA A 51 3.50 15.14 23.03
N ASN A 52 4.82 15.16 23.20
CA ASN A 52 5.46 15.31 24.50
C ASN A 52 5.67 16.80 24.83
N LYS A 53 5.20 17.24 25.99
CA LYS A 53 5.39 18.61 26.50
C LYS A 53 6.65 18.68 27.36
N GLY A 54 7.54 19.65 27.10
CA GLY A 54 8.73 19.88 27.93
C GLY A 54 9.98 20.34 27.15
N ARG A 55 11.10 20.49 27.85
CA ARG A 55 12.42 20.79 27.26
C ARG A 55 12.90 19.55 26.50
N GLY A 56 13.01 19.64 25.17
CA GLY A 56 13.25 18.47 24.29
C GLY A 56 11.98 17.70 23.91
N GLY A 57 10.79 18.22 24.24
CA GLY A 57 9.52 17.67 23.81
C GLY A 57 9.19 18.02 22.36
N GLY A 58 8.32 17.23 21.75
CA GLY A 58 7.89 17.40 20.37
C GLY A 58 6.82 16.38 19.99
N ILE A 59 6.41 16.45 18.73
CA ILE A 59 5.54 15.48 18.09
C ILE A 59 6.44 14.35 17.56
N SER A 60 6.07 13.11 17.88
CA SER A 60 6.81 11.92 17.47
C SER A 60 5.87 10.75 17.24
N LEU A 61 6.24 9.85 16.34
CA LEU A 61 5.59 8.54 16.22
C LEU A 61 6.09 7.61 17.33
N LEU A 62 5.28 6.59 17.69
CA LEU A 62 5.71 5.52 18.58
C LEU A 62 7.04 4.92 18.07
N GLU A 63 7.99 4.72 18.98
CA GLU A 63 9.26 4.10 18.60
C GLU A 63 9.02 2.66 18.10
N GLY A 64 9.52 2.34 16.90
CA GLY A 64 9.23 1.08 16.22
C GLY A 64 7.98 1.09 15.32
N TYR A 65 7.30 2.23 15.20
CA TYR A 65 6.29 2.43 14.16
C TYR A 65 6.96 2.54 12.79
N SER A 66 7.27 1.39 12.20
CA SER A 66 7.40 1.28 10.75
C SER A 66 6.01 1.32 10.13
N PHE A 67 5.88 1.82 8.90
CA PHE A 67 4.70 1.61 8.06
C PHE A 67 4.54 0.10 7.83
N ASN A 68 3.98 -0.57 8.83
CA ASN A 68 3.89 -2.00 8.88
C ASN A 68 2.65 -2.33 8.05
N ALA A 69 2.78 -3.31 7.16
CA ALA A 69 1.68 -3.79 6.34
C ALA A 69 0.39 -4.07 7.14
N SER A 70 0.53 -4.34 8.44
CA SER A 70 -0.58 -4.50 9.39
C SER A 70 -1.56 -3.33 9.49
N MET A 71 -1.22 -2.14 8.99
CA MET A 71 -2.16 -1.00 8.98
C MET A 71 -3.14 -1.03 7.82
N LEU A 72 -2.82 -1.78 6.77
CA LEU A 72 -3.73 -2.02 5.66
C LEU A 72 -4.54 -3.26 6.00
N THR A 73 -5.84 -3.20 5.74
CA THR A 73 -6.70 -4.37 5.79
C THR A 73 -6.25 -5.40 4.77
N SER A 74 -6.60 -6.68 4.98
CA SER A 74 -6.28 -7.75 4.05
C SER A 74 -6.75 -7.44 2.62
N ASP A 75 -7.90 -6.77 2.49
CA ASP A 75 -8.53 -6.43 1.22
C ASP A 75 -7.75 -5.30 0.53
N GLU A 76 -7.40 -4.24 1.25
CA GLU A 76 -6.57 -3.13 0.70
C GLU A 76 -5.19 -3.61 0.26
N GLN A 77 -4.57 -4.55 0.99
CA GLN A 77 -3.31 -5.16 0.58
C GLN A 77 -3.46 -5.93 -0.74
N GLU A 78 -4.61 -6.57 -0.96
CA GLU A 78 -4.92 -7.33 -2.17
C GLU A 78 -5.14 -6.40 -3.36
N ASP A 79 -5.92 -5.34 -3.16
CA ASP A 79 -6.16 -4.31 -4.17
C ASP A 79 -4.85 -3.66 -4.65
N ILE A 80 -3.93 -3.38 -3.73
CA ILE A 80 -2.61 -2.84 -4.06
C ILE A 80 -1.79 -3.84 -4.88
N LEU A 81 -1.82 -5.13 -4.52
CA LEU A 81 -1.09 -6.17 -5.26
C LEU A 81 -1.64 -6.36 -6.67
N VAL A 82 -2.98 -6.38 -6.82
CA VAL A 82 -3.64 -6.47 -8.13
C VAL A 82 -3.29 -5.25 -8.98
N GLY A 83 -3.35 -4.04 -8.42
CA GLY A 83 -2.92 -2.82 -9.11
C GLY A 83 -1.48 -2.91 -9.62
N LEU A 84 -0.55 -3.35 -8.79
CA LEU A 84 0.85 -3.53 -9.21
C LEU A 84 1.02 -4.62 -10.27
N GLN A 85 0.24 -5.70 -10.23
CA GLN A 85 0.22 -6.72 -11.28
C GLN A 85 -0.23 -6.13 -12.63
N THR A 86 -1.25 -5.28 -12.63
CA THR A 86 -1.69 -4.62 -13.87
C THR A 86 -0.63 -3.70 -14.46
N LEU A 87 0.17 -3.03 -13.61
CA LEU A 87 1.31 -2.22 -14.05
C LEU A 87 2.47 -3.07 -14.57
N ALA A 88 2.63 -4.31 -14.09
CA ALA A 88 3.64 -5.23 -14.60
C ALA A 88 3.33 -5.62 -16.05
N VAL A 89 2.04 -5.74 -16.39
CA VAL A 89 1.56 -6.06 -17.74
C VAL A 89 1.76 -4.88 -18.72
N THR A 90 1.81 -3.63 -18.24
CA THR A 90 1.99 -2.44 -19.09
C THR A 90 3.46 -2.06 -19.35
N GLU A 91 4.40 -3.00 -19.15
CA GLU A 91 5.84 -2.85 -19.38
C GLU A 91 6.48 -1.68 -18.60
N PHE A 92 5.93 -1.31 -17.43
CA PHE A 92 6.61 -0.35 -16.56
C PHE A 92 7.96 -0.91 -16.08
N PRO A 93 9.04 -0.10 -16.10
CA PRO A 93 10.37 -0.57 -15.74
C PRO A 93 10.43 -1.00 -14.26
N ASN A 94 11.12 -2.11 -13.99
CA ASN A 94 11.38 -2.65 -12.65
C ASN A 94 10.14 -3.09 -11.85
N THR A 95 9.00 -3.32 -12.50
CA THR A 95 7.74 -3.64 -11.79
C THR A 95 7.81 -4.98 -11.05
N ASP A 96 8.47 -6.00 -11.60
CA ASP A 96 8.64 -7.31 -10.93
C ASP A 96 9.36 -7.21 -9.59
N LEU A 97 10.35 -6.32 -9.53
CA LEU A 97 11.20 -6.12 -8.36
C LEU A 97 10.44 -5.38 -7.25
N ILE A 98 9.61 -4.40 -7.65
CA ILE A 98 8.72 -3.66 -6.75
C ILE A 98 7.63 -4.58 -6.23
N LEU A 99 6.97 -5.32 -7.11
CA LEU A 99 5.91 -6.27 -6.79
C LEU A 99 6.40 -7.33 -5.79
N LYS A 100 7.60 -7.87 -5.99
CA LYS A 100 8.21 -8.84 -5.07
C LYS A 100 8.57 -8.23 -3.72
N LYS A 101 9.00 -6.96 -3.67
CA LYS A 101 9.26 -6.25 -2.40
C LYS A 101 7.97 -6.00 -1.64
N VAL A 102 6.93 -5.48 -2.31
CA VAL A 102 5.63 -5.17 -1.72
C VAL A 102 4.92 -6.44 -1.23
N ALA A 103 4.93 -7.51 -2.02
CA ALA A 103 4.40 -8.82 -1.60
C ALA A 103 5.07 -9.34 -0.32
N ARG A 104 6.40 -9.17 -0.20
CA ARG A 104 7.14 -9.54 1.02
C ARG A 104 6.79 -8.65 2.21
N LEU A 105 6.56 -7.36 2.00
CA LEU A 105 6.10 -6.45 3.05
C LEU A 105 4.74 -6.89 3.59
N PHE A 106 3.82 -7.32 2.71
CA PHE A 106 2.47 -7.76 3.09
C PHE A 106 2.42 -9.19 3.65
N LYS A 107 3.54 -9.94 3.61
CA LYS A 107 3.58 -11.38 3.92
C LYS A 107 2.54 -12.21 3.16
N LYS A 108 1.97 -11.67 2.07
CA LYS A 108 1.03 -12.36 1.18
C LYS A 108 1.81 -13.02 0.04
N GLN A 109 1.46 -14.25 -0.26
CA GLN A 109 1.96 -14.93 -1.45
C GLN A 109 1.22 -14.35 -2.66
N THR A 110 1.94 -13.90 -3.69
CA THR A 110 1.34 -13.50 -4.96
C THR A 110 0.76 -14.76 -5.62
N THR A 111 -0.49 -15.08 -5.31
CA THR A 111 -1.25 -16.07 -6.08
C THR A 111 -1.58 -15.44 -7.41
N ASN A 112 -0.71 -15.66 -8.38
CA ASN A 112 -0.98 -15.37 -9.78
C ASN A 112 -2.02 -16.41 -10.26
N TRP A 113 -3.29 -16.20 -9.90
CA TRP A 113 -4.40 -17.01 -10.37
C TRP A 113 -5.08 -16.36 -11.58
N ILE A 114 -4.82 -15.07 -11.83
CA ILE A 114 -5.34 -14.33 -12.97
C ILE A 114 -4.23 -14.25 -14.02
N ASP A 115 -4.30 -15.17 -14.98
CA ASP A 115 -3.57 -15.07 -16.24
C ASP A 115 -4.49 -14.31 -17.22
N VAL A 116 -4.17 -13.05 -17.51
CA VAL A 116 -4.92 -12.26 -18.49
C VAL A 116 -4.15 -12.28 -19.81
N ASP A 117 -4.54 -13.22 -20.68
CA ASP A 117 -4.06 -13.22 -22.06
C ASP A 117 -4.70 -12.04 -22.82
N MET A 118 -3.90 -11.02 -23.12
CA MET A 118 -4.29 -9.90 -23.99
C MET A 118 -3.81 -10.09 -25.44
N GLY A 119 -3.50 -11.32 -25.84
CA GLY A 119 -3.37 -11.68 -27.24
C GLY A 119 -4.58 -11.18 -28.03
N LYS A 120 -4.35 -10.62 -29.21
CA LYS A 120 -5.46 -10.24 -30.11
C LYS A 120 -6.27 -11.50 -30.40
N TRP A 121 -7.50 -11.53 -29.89
CA TRP A 121 -8.44 -12.62 -30.13
C TRP A 121 -8.53 -12.88 -31.64
N GLY A 122 -8.06 -14.04 -32.10
CA GLY A 122 -8.13 -14.44 -33.51
C GLY A 122 -6.86 -14.33 -34.35
N LYS A 123 -5.64 -14.29 -33.77
CA LYS A 123 -4.46 -14.76 -34.52
C LYS A 123 -4.23 -16.23 -34.22
N GLU A 124 -4.37 -17.05 -35.26
CA GLU A 124 -4.00 -18.47 -35.29
C GLU A 124 -2.49 -18.62 -35.04
N GLU A 125 -2.12 -18.72 -33.77
CA GLU A 125 -0.93 -19.46 -33.37
C GLU A 125 -1.27 -20.15 -32.06
N THR A 126 -1.61 -21.43 -32.19
CA THR A 126 -2.20 -22.28 -31.15
C THR A 126 -1.18 -22.57 -30.06
N VAL A 127 -0.94 -21.61 -29.15
CA VAL A 127 -0.26 -21.88 -27.88
C VAL A 127 -1.33 -22.14 -26.84
N ILE A 128 -1.66 -23.43 -26.66
CA ILE A 128 -2.50 -23.86 -25.55
C ILE A 128 -1.68 -23.68 -24.27
N TYR A 129 -1.90 -22.60 -23.53
CA TYR A 129 -1.40 -22.49 -22.17
C TYR A 129 -2.14 -23.52 -21.30
N PRO A 130 -1.44 -24.44 -20.63
CA PRO A 130 -2.10 -25.37 -19.73
C PRO A 130 -2.59 -24.59 -18.51
N ILE A 131 -3.90 -24.30 -18.47
CA ILE A 131 -4.59 -23.76 -17.30
C ILE A 131 -4.31 -24.73 -16.14
N LYS A 132 -3.43 -24.33 -15.23
CA LYS A 132 -3.06 -25.15 -14.08
C LYS A 132 -4.25 -25.25 -13.13
N ARG A 133 -4.85 -26.44 -13.10
CA ARG A 133 -5.78 -26.97 -12.08
C ARG A 133 -6.90 -26.01 -11.65
N CYS A 134 -8.05 -26.12 -12.32
CA CYS A 134 -9.33 -25.78 -11.71
C CYS A 134 -9.51 -26.58 -10.41
N ASN A 135 -9.47 -25.91 -9.26
CA ASN A 135 -9.70 -26.54 -7.95
C ASN A 135 -11.17 -26.42 -7.49
N PHE A 136 -12.10 -26.18 -8.42
CA PHE A 136 -13.54 -26.18 -8.17
C PHE A 136 -14.17 -27.48 -8.73
N PRO A 137 -14.43 -28.48 -7.87
CA PRO A 137 -14.87 -29.81 -8.32
C PRO A 137 -16.24 -29.85 -8.99
N THR A 138 -17.03 -28.79 -8.90
CA THR A 138 -18.38 -28.71 -9.50
C THR A 138 -18.39 -28.30 -10.97
N ILE A 139 -17.39 -27.55 -11.45
CA ILE A 139 -17.39 -26.98 -12.81
C ILE A 139 -16.72 -27.93 -13.82
N CYS A 140 -15.76 -28.75 -13.39
CA CYS A 140 -15.00 -29.63 -14.29
C CYS A 140 -15.77 -30.81 -14.89
N ARG A 141 -17.01 -31.09 -14.46
CA ARG A 141 -17.72 -32.31 -14.91
C ARG A 141 -18.55 -32.15 -16.18
N SER A 142 -18.73 -30.94 -16.70
CA SER A 142 -19.56 -30.71 -17.90
C SER A 142 -18.77 -30.50 -19.21
N LEU A 143 -17.44 -30.56 -19.18
CA LEU A 143 -16.59 -30.27 -20.34
C LEU A 143 -15.70 -31.45 -20.77
N SER A 144 -16.22 -32.66 -20.63
CA SER A 144 -15.56 -33.88 -21.14
C SER A 144 -16.47 -34.74 -22.01
N LEU A 145 -17.62 -34.20 -22.44
CA LEU A 145 -18.53 -34.83 -23.40
C LEU A 145 -19.11 -33.74 -24.31
N PHE A 146 -18.29 -33.24 -25.25
CA PHE A 146 -18.67 -32.83 -26.61
C PHE A 146 -17.40 -32.49 -27.40
#